data_AF-A0A7S3W040-F1
#
_entry.id   AF-A0A7S3W040-F1
#
_cell.length_a   1.000
_cell.length_b   1.000
_cell.length_c   1.000
_cell.angle_alpha   90.00
_cell.angle_beta   90.00
_cell.angle_gamma   90.00
#
_symmetry.space_group_name_H-M   'P 1'
#
loop_
_entity.id
_entity.type
_entity.pdbx_description
1 polymer ?
#
loop_
_entity_poly.entity_id
_entity_poly.type
_entity_poly.pdbx_seq_one_letter_code
_entity_poly.pdbx_strand_id
1 'polypeptide(L)'
;ITLARPPPKDARGLLATQRLRAGEISGDGRCQFSAFSRAAFSTVEHADELRALAVAFLRPRQAEYDDAMQAYYKGECKAKLSALVKSQKIKAADYSGFLDAIAAGEEWGNDVTLEALGVLM
;
A
#
# COMPACT_ATOMS: atom_id res chain seq x y z
N ILE A 1 6.74 -40.37 -17.92
CA ILE A 1 6.80 -39.07 -18.63
C ILE A 1 6.03 -38.07 -17.77
N THR A 2 6.74 -37.23 -17.00
CA THR A 2 6.09 -36.19 -16.21
C THR A 2 5.78 -35.04 -17.16
N LEU A 3 4.52 -34.92 -17.58
CA LEU A 3 4.09 -33.77 -18.39
C LEU A 3 4.29 -32.50 -17.55
N ALA A 4 5.20 -31.63 -17.98
CA ALA A 4 5.36 -30.32 -17.38
C ALA A 4 4.01 -29.58 -17.44
N ARG A 5 3.55 -29.07 -16.30
CA ARG A 5 2.31 -28.27 -16.26
C ARG A 5 2.49 -27.05 -17.17
N PRO A 6 1.47 -26.70 -17.98
CA PRO A 6 1.52 -25.49 -18.78
C PRO A 6 1.74 -24.26 -17.87
N PRO A 7 2.46 -23.23 -18.36
CA PRO A 7 2.72 -22.04 -17.58
C PRO A 7 1.40 -21.34 -17.19
N PRO A 8 1.33 -20.74 -15.99
CA PRO A 8 0.13 -20.06 -15.53
C PRO A 8 -0.20 -18.89 -16.45
N LYS A 9 -1.50 -18.72 -16.76
CA LYS A 9 -2.01 -17.68 -17.66
C LYS A 9 -2.46 -16.41 -16.94
N ASP A 10 -2.57 -16.47 -15.61
CA ASP A 10 -3.00 -15.37 -14.75
C ASP A 10 -2.40 -15.50 -13.34
N ALA A 11 -2.64 -14.51 -12.49
CA ALA A 11 -2.14 -14.46 -11.12
C ALA A 11 -2.70 -15.62 -10.25
N ARG A 12 -3.94 -16.08 -10.50
CA ARG A 12 -4.52 -17.20 -9.74
C ARG A 12 -3.81 -18.51 -10.07
N GLY A 13 -3.52 -18.74 -11.34
CA GLY A 13 -2.73 -19.87 -11.81
C GLY A 13 -1.31 -19.83 -11.23
N LEU A 14 -0.69 -18.65 -11.16
CA LEU A 14 0.64 -18.49 -10.57
C LEU A 14 0.66 -18.81 -9.07
N LEU A 15 -0.34 -18.34 -8.31
CA LEU A 15 -0.46 -18.68 -6.89
C LEU A 15 -0.67 -20.19 -6.71
N ALA A 16 -1.49 -20.82 -7.55
CA ALA A 16 -1.77 -22.25 -7.47
C ALA A 16 -0.54 -23.13 -7.72
N THR A 17 0.41 -22.72 -8.58
CA THR A 17 1.67 -23.48 -8.76
C THR A 17 2.55 -23.44 -7.50
N GLN A 18 2.39 -22.43 -6.66
CA GLN A 18 3.10 -22.25 -5.39
C GLN A 18 2.32 -22.77 -4.18
N ARG A 19 1.18 -23.45 -4.40
CA ARG A 19 0.23 -23.87 -3.34
C ARG A 19 -0.31 -22.70 -2.51
N LEU A 20 -0.35 -21.51 -3.11
CA LEU A 20 -0.96 -20.31 -2.54
C LEU A 20 -2.36 -20.11 -3.13
N ARG A 21 -3.16 -19.30 -2.44
CA ARG A 21 -4.48 -18.86 -2.89
C ARG A 21 -4.65 -17.39 -2.62
N ALA A 22 -5.32 -16.68 -3.53
CA ALA A 22 -5.73 -15.31 -3.28
C ALA A 22 -6.74 -15.28 -2.12
N GLY A 23 -6.53 -14.37 -1.18
CA GLY A 23 -7.51 -14.04 -0.15
C GLY A 23 -8.32 -12.83 -0.57
N GLU A 24 -9.60 -12.79 -0.22
CA GLU A 24 -10.43 -11.59 -0.39
C GLU A 24 -10.16 -10.59 0.74
N ILE A 25 -10.00 -9.32 0.38
CA ILE A 25 -9.84 -8.17 1.27
C ILE A 25 -10.72 -7.05 0.72
N SER A 26 -11.35 -6.26 1.59
CA SER A 26 -12.12 -5.09 1.19
C SER A 26 -11.27 -4.13 0.35
N GLY A 27 -11.81 -3.64 -0.76
CA GLY A 27 -11.13 -2.73 -1.68
C GLY A 27 -11.22 -1.26 -1.27
N ASP A 28 -10.86 -0.94 -0.02
CA ASP A 28 -10.84 0.41 0.55
C ASP A 28 -9.41 0.88 0.87
N GLY A 29 -9.26 2.10 1.40
CA GLY A 29 -7.95 2.64 1.82
C GLY A 29 -7.25 1.81 2.90
N ARG A 30 -7.95 0.87 3.53
CA ARG A 30 -7.42 -0.06 4.54
C ARG A 30 -6.91 -1.38 3.95
N CYS A 31 -7.04 -1.58 2.63
CA CYS A 31 -6.80 -2.88 2.01
C CYS A 31 -5.36 -3.40 2.21
N GLN A 32 -4.33 -2.55 2.08
CA GLN A 32 -2.93 -2.97 2.26
C GLN A 32 -2.67 -3.46 3.69
N PHE A 33 -3.12 -2.71 4.70
CA PHE A 33 -2.95 -3.07 6.11
C PHE A 33 -3.77 -4.30 6.51
N SER A 34 -4.97 -4.44 5.92
CA SER A 34 -5.82 -5.62 6.13
C SER A 34 -5.20 -6.88 5.52
N ALA A 35 -4.58 -6.75 4.34
CA ALA A 35 -3.84 -7.83 3.71
C ALA A 35 -2.61 -8.24 4.54
N PHE A 36 -1.86 -7.27 5.07
CA PHE A 36 -0.72 -7.52 5.96
C PHE A 36 -1.14 -8.18 7.27
N SER A 37 -2.15 -7.63 7.94
CA SER A 37 -2.71 -8.21 9.16
C SER A 37 -3.10 -9.67 8.93
N ARG A 38 -3.75 -9.97 7.80
CA ARG A 38 -4.16 -11.32 7.47
C ARG A 38 -2.98 -12.24 7.20
N ALA A 39 -1.96 -11.75 6.50
CA ALA A 39 -0.75 -12.53 6.19
C ALA A 39 0.07 -12.84 7.46
N ALA A 40 0.19 -11.88 8.38
CA ALA A 40 1.00 -11.98 9.59
C ALA A 40 0.28 -12.71 10.74
N PHE A 41 -1.00 -12.41 10.94
CA PHE A 41 -1.75 -12.79 12.14
C PHE A 41 -2.97 -13.66 11.85
N SER A 42 -3.23 -14.00 10.58
CA SER A 42 -4.43 -14.73 10.16
C SER A 42 -5.77 -14.03 10.50
N THR A 43 -5.73 -12.74 10.82
CA THR A 43 -6.90 -11.88 11.13
C THR A 43 -6.76 -10.53 10.43
N VAL A 44 -7.84 -9.79 10.23
CA VAL A 44 -7.80 -8.40 9.69
C VAL A 44 -7.95 -7.34 10.79
N GLU A 45 -8.05 -7.76 12.05
CA GLU A 45 -8.34 -6.88 13.19
C GLU A 45 -7.22 -5.89 13.50
N HIS A 46 -5.96 -6.25 13.19
CA HIS A 46 -4.80 -5.38 13.43
C HIS A 46 -4.56 -4.35 12.33
N ALA A 47 -5.42 -4.27 11.31
CA ALA A 47 -5.20 -3.37 10.17
C ALA A 47 -5.05 -1.89 10.58
N ASP A 48 -5.87 -1.42 11.53
CA ASP A 48 -5.79 -0.04 12.01
C ASP A 48 -4.56 0.21 12.89
N GLU A 49 -4.14 -0.78 13.68
CA GLU A 49 -2.90 -0.72 14.47
C GLU A 49 -1.66 -0.68 13.56
N LEU A 50 -1.61 -1.56 12.56
CA LEU A 50 -0.53 -1.59 11.56
C LEU A 50 -0.45 -0.28 10.78
N ARG A 51 -1.59 0.30 10.42
CA ARG A 51 -1.66 1.62 9.77
C ARG A 51 -1.10 2.71 10.66
N ALA A 52 -1.50 2.75 11.93
CA ALA A 52 -0.97 3.71 12.90
C ALA A 52 0.54 3.55 13.12
N LEU A 53 1.04 2.31 13.23
CA LEU A 53 2.46 2.01 13.38
C LEU A 53 3.26 2.42 12.15
N ALA A 54 2.78 2.14 10.94
CA ALA A 54 3.43 2.56 9.71
C ALA A 54 3.53 4.08 9.63
N VAL A 55 2.45 4.82 9.93
CA VAL A 55 2.48 6.28 9.98
C VAL A 55 3.47 6.78 11.04
N ALA A 56 3.47 6.20 12.24
CA ALA A 56 4.38 6.57 13.31
C ALA A 56 5.86 6.34 12.94
N PHE A 57 6.15 5.26 12.20
CA PHE A 57 7.48 4.97 11.68
C PHE A 57 7.93 5.98 10.60
N LEU A 58 7.01 6.34 9.71
CA LEU A 58 7.29 7.18 8.55
C LEU A 58 7.40 8.68 8.86
N ARG A 59 6.64 9.19 9.84
CA ARG A 59 6.67 10.61 10.22
C ARG A 59 8.07 11.16 10.52
N PRO A 60 8.90 10.54 11.40
CA PRO A 60 10.24 11.06 11.68
C PRO A 60 11.21 10.91 10.49
N ARG A 61 10.86 10.11 9.48
CA ARG A 61 11.68 9.83 8.29
C ARG A 61 11.18 10.59 7.06
N GLN A 62 10.34 11.60 7.24
CA GLN A 62 9.74 12.35 6.13
C GLN A 62 10.79 12.81 5.11
N ALA A 63 11.92 13.35 5.55
CA ALA A 63 12.98 13.82 4.65
C ALA A 63 13.60 12.72 3.79
N GLU A 64 13.60 11.45 4.23
CA GLU A 64 14.17 10.31 3.50
C GLU A 64 13.24 9.84 2.37
N TYR A 65 11.93 9.92 2.60
CA TYR A 65 10.91 9.37 1.70
C TYR A 65 10.23 10.43 0.83
N ASP A 66 10.44 11.72 1.10
CA ASP A 66 9.87 12.80 0.28
C ASP A 66 10.35 12.71 -1.18
N ASP A 67 11.65 12.48 -1.41
CA ASP A 67 12.20 12.32 -2.76
C ASP A 67 11.61 11.14 -3.53
N ALA A 68 11.41 10.00 -2.86
CA ALA A 68 10.79 8.80 -3.44
C ALA A 68 9.32 9.05 -3.81
N MET A 69 8.58 9.76 -2.97
CA MET A 69 7.19 10.14 -3.23
C MET A 69 7.05 11.17 -4.35
N GLN A 70 7.94 12.16 -4.40
CA GLN A 70 7.98 13.11 -5.51
C GLN A 70 8.30 12.40 -6.85
N ALA A 71 9.15 11.38 -6.85
CA ALA A 71 9.42 10.57 -8.03
C ALA A 71 8.17 9.77 -8.47
N TYR A 72 7.46 9.13 -7.54
CA TYR A 72 6.22 8.39 -7.81
C TYR A 72 5.12 9.29 -8.41
N TYR A 73 4.87 10.46 -7.83
CA TYR A 73 3.85 11.39 -8.33
C TYR A 73 4.22 12.11 -9.63
N LYS A 74 5.52 12.24 -9.95
CA LYS A 74 5.99 12.82 -11.23
C LYS A 74 5.74 11.89 -12.42
N GLY A 75 5.74 10.57 -12.21
CA GLY A 75 5.65 9.56 -13.28
C GLY A 75 4.25 9.33 -13.83
N GLU A 76 3.26 9.01 -12.97
CA GLU A 76 1.98 8.43 -13.44
C GLU A 76 0.71 9.18 -13.04
N CYS A 77 0.76 10.13 -12.10
CA CYS A 77 -0.44 10.75 -11.53
C CYS A 77 -0.60 12.26 -11.77
N LYS A 78 0.30 12.90 -12.53
CA LYS A 78 0.37 14.37 -12.67
C LYS A 78 -0.97 15.04 -13.03
N ALA A 79 -1.78 14.42 -13.89
CA ALA A 79 -3.07 14.99 -14.32
C ALA A 79 -4.17 14.92 -13.24
N LYS A 80 -4.29 13.79 -12.52
CA LYS A 80 -5.27 13.61 -11.43
C LYS A 80 -4.88 14.41 -10.19
N LEU A 81 -3.58 14.42 -9.86
CA LEU A 81 -3.04 15.21 -8.75
C LEU A 81 -3.25 16.71 -9.00
N SER A 82 -3.04 17.18 -10.24
CA SER A 82 -3.29 18.58 -10.62
C SER A 82 -4.77 18.97 -10.49
N ALA A 83 -5.71 18.07 -10.76
CA ALA A 83 -7.14 18.33 -10.58
C ALA A 83 -7.54 18.44 -9.10
N LEU A 84 -6.98 17.58 -8.24
CA LEU A 84 -7.20 17.59 -6.79
C LEU A 84 -6.59 18.83 -6.12
N VAL A 85 -5.35 19.19 -6.48
CA VAL A 85 -4.67 20.42 -6.02
C VAL A 85 -5.44 21.68 -6.42
N LYS A 86 -5.97 21.73 -7.65
CA LYS A 86 -6.79 22.86 -8.13
C LYS A 86 -8.11 23.05 -7.37
N SER A 87 -8.63 21.99 -6.75
CA SER A 87 -9.87 22.05 -5.96
C SER A 87 -9.69 22.44 -4.49
N GLN A 88 -8.46 22.80 -4.07
CA GLN A 88 -8.08 23.13 -2.68
C GLN A 88 -8.37 22.04 -1.64
N LYS A 89 -8.75 20.82 -2.05
CA LYS A 89 -9.12 19.78 -1.10
C LYS A 89 -7.95 18.99 -0.51
N ILE A 90 -6.76 18.99 -1.12
CA ILE A 90 -5.57 18.33 -0.55
C ILE A 90 -4.30 19.03 -1.06
N LYS A 91 -3.38 19.42 -0.16
CA LYS A 91 -1.97 19.64 -0.52
C LYS A 91 -1.26 18.27 -0.59
N ALA A 92 -1.66 17.43 -1.55
CA ALA A 92 -1.09 16.08 -1.74
C ALA A 92 0.37 16.09 -2.24
N ALA A 93 0.95 17.27 -2.44
CA ALA A 93 2.35 17.45 -2.81
C ALA A 93 3.29 17.51 -1.59
N ASP A 94 2.77 17.47 -0.36
CA ASP A 94 3.56 17.45 0.87
C ASP A 94 3.38 16.09 1.56
N TYR A 95 4.47 15.36 1.75
CA TYR A 95 4.51 14.05 2.38
C TYR A 95 3.76 13.99 3.72
N SER A 96 3.73 15.10 4.47
CA SER A 96 2.93 15.20 5.69
C SER A 96 1.44 15.03 5.41
N GLY A 97 0.91 15.64 4.35
CA GLY A 97 -0.49 15.51 3.96
C GLY A 97 -0.85 14.11 3.50
N PHE A 98 0.08 13.41 2.85
CA PHE A 98 -0.08 11.98 2.54
C PHE A 98 -0.19 11.15 3.83
N LEU A 99 0.73 11.34 4.78
CA LEU A 99 0.70 10.60 6.05
C LEU A 99 -0.56 10.90 6.88
N ASP A 100 -1.05 12.13 6.84
CA ASP A 100 -2.31 12.50 7.49
C ASP A 100 -3.51 11.80 6.82
N ALA A 101 -3.55 11.72 5.49
CA ALA A 101 -4.60 11.00 4.76
C ALA A 101 -4.56 9.48 5.01
N ILE A 102 -3.36 8.87 5.08
CA ILE A 102 -3.20 7.47 5.50
C ILE A 102 -3.69 7.29 6.94
N ALA A 103 -3.36 8.20 7.85
CA ALA A 103 -3.81 8.16 9.25
C ALA A 103 -5.33 8.38 9.40
N ALA A 104 -5.98 9.05 8.46
CA ALA A 104 -7.44 9.17 8.40
C ALA A 104 -8.12 7.99 7.69
N GLY A 105 -7.38 7.16 6.95
CA GLY A 105 -7.94 6.07 6.14
C GLY A 105 -8.56 6.57 4.83
N GLU A 106 -8.20 7.79 4.43
CA GLU A 106 -8.70 8.46 3.21
C GLU A 106 -7.80 8.20 1.99
N GLU A 107 -6.61 7.60 2.21
CA GLU A 107 -5.63 7.30 1.17
C GLU A 107 -5.21 5.82 1.22
N TRP A 108 -4.79 5.30 0.08
CA TRP A 108 -4.34 3.92 -0.07
C TRP A 108 -2.87 3.80 0.28
N GLY A 109 -2.50 2.71 0.96
CA GLY A 109 -1.10 2.36 1.15
C GLY A 109 -0.36 2.18 -0.18
N ASN A 110 0.92 2.54 -0.21
CA ASN A 110 1.81 2.46 -1.35
C ASN A 110 3.11 1.72 -0.99
N ASP A 111 4.15 1.85 -1.81
CA ASP A 111 5.44 1.18 -1.59
C ASP A 111 6.14 1.67 -0.31
N VAL A 112 5.95 2.93 0.08
CA VAL A 112 6.55 3.50 1.30
C VAL A 112 5.89 2.93 2.56
N THR A 113 4.56 2.79 2.57
CA THR A 113 3.88 2.13 3.69
C THR A 113 4.14 0.63 3.70
N LEU A 114 4.38 0.01 2.53
CA LEU A 114 4.80 -1.39 2.44
C LEU A 114 6.19 -1.62 3.06
N GLU A 115 7.15 -0.75 2.75
CA GLU A 115 8.49 -0.81 3.33
C GLU A 115 8.44 -0.62 4.86
N ALA A 116 7.66 0.35 5.34
CA ALA A 116 7.47 0.55 6.77
C ALA A 116 6.91 -0.72 7.46
N LEU A 117 5.90 -1.37 6.88
CA LEU A 117 5.36 -2.61 7.40
C LEU A 117 6.38 -3.76 7.38
N GLY A 118 7.25 -3.82 6.37
CA GLY A 118 8.33 -4.81 6.29
C GLY A 118 9.45 -4.62 7.31
N VAL A 119 9.63 -3.42 7.85
CA VAL A 119 10.59 -3.15 8.94
C VAL A 119 9.96 -3.42 10.32
N LEU A 120 8.66 -3.18 10.47
CA LEU A 120 7.94 -3.28 11.73
C LEU A 120 7.56 -4.73 12.12
N MET A 121 7.68 -5.68 11.20
CA MET A 121 7.32 -7.09 11.38
C MET A 121 8.50 -8.02 11.10
#